data_AF-A0A2N2CQJ3-F1
#
_entry.id   AF-A0A2N2CQJ3-F1
#
_cell.length_a   1.000
_cell.length_b   1.000
_cell.length_c   1.000
_cell.angle_alpha   90.00
_cell.angle_beta   90.00
_cell.angle_gamma   90.00
#
_symmetry.space_group_name_H-M   'P 1'
#
loop_
_entity.id
_entity.type
_entity.pdbx_description
1 polymer ?
#
loop_
_entity_poly.entity_id
_entity_poly.type
_entity_poly.pdbx_seq_one_letter_code
_entity_poly.pdbx_strand_id
1 'polypeptide(L)'
;MEIRDEVFDKATLVYREELSGSESDVLREMCAAACSELLSRLKDGVLVDTIHDEFVRAAGVLGIAMFIGLDCSSLDSFSAGNVTLKKRGDEATRKAAL
;
A
#
# COMPACT_ATOMS: atom_id res chain seq x y z
N MET A 1 7.81 21.97 1.94
CA MET A 1 7.01 20.95 1.25
C MET A 1 6.47 20.05 2.34
N GLU A 2 5.19 19.68 2.31
CA GLU A 2 4.67 18.76 3.33
C GLU A 2 5.25 17.37 3.08
N ILE A 3 5.65 16.64 4.12
CA ILE A 3 6.28 15.32 3.96
C ILE A 3 5.43 14.33 3.14
N ARG A 4 4.10 14.49 3.18
CA ARG A 4 3.16 13.68 2.40
C ARG A 4 3.30 13.90 0.90
N ASP A 5 3.56 15.13 0.49
CA ASP A 5 3.83 15.47 -0.92
C ASP A 5 5.14 14.82 -1.36
N GLU A 6 6.18 14.86 -0.50
CA GLU A 6 7.47 14.23 -0.80
C GLU A 6 7.34 12.71 -0.93
N VAL A 7 6.51 12.09 -0.09
CA VAL A 7 6.20 10.67 -0.15
C VAL A 7 5.46 10.32 -1.44
N PHE A 8 4.48 11.13 -1.85
CA PHE A 8 3.75 10.93 -3.10
C PHE A 8 4.67 11.08 -4.32
N ASP A 9 5.51 12.11 -4.35
CA ASP A 9 6.51 12.31 -5.40
C ASP A 9 7.47 11.12 -5.48
N LYS A 10 7.91 10.63 -4.30
CA LYS A 10 8.78 9.46 -4.22
C LYS A 10 8.10 8.20 -4.72
N ALA A 11 6.84 7.97 -4.36
CA ALA A 11 6.04 6.85 -4.82
C ALA A 11 5.89 6.88 -6.34
N THR A 12 5.52 8.04 -6.91
CA THR A 12 5.36 8.20 -8.37
C THR A 12 6.67 7.91 -9.12
N LEU A 13 7.80 8.41 -8.59
CA LEU A 13 9.13 8.14 -9.14
C LEU A 13 9.50 6.64 -9.12
N VAL A 14 9.06 5.91 -8.09
CA VAL A 14 9.38 4.48 -7.91
C VAL A 14 8.42 3.58 -8.69
N TYR A 15 7.15 3.95 -8.81
CA TYR A 15 6.11 3.18 -9.51
C TYR A 15 6.41 3.02 -11.00
N ARG A 16 7.00 4.06 -11.63
CA ARG A 16 7.51 4.04 -13.02
C ARG A 16 6.48 3.76 -14.13
N GLU A 17 5.19 3.77 -13.80
CA GLU A 17 4.09 3.71 -14.77
C GLU A 17 3.36 5.05 -14.83
N GLU A 18 2.71 5.31 -15.97
CA GLU A 18 1.84 6.47 -16.10
C GLU A 18 0.55 6.23 -15.33
N LEU A 19 0.27 7.11 -14.37
CA LEU A 19 -0.96 7.09 -13.60
C LEU A 19 -1.99 8.01 -14.26
N SER A 20 -3.22 7.54 -14.43
CA SER A 20 -4.36 8.42 -14.68
C SER A 20 -4.57 9.39 -13.52
N GLY A 21 -5.39 10.43 -13.73
CA GLY A 21 -5.74 11.38 -12.68
C GLY A 21 -6.37 10.70 -11.46
N SER A 22 -7.30 9.76 -11.70
CA SER A 22 -7.92 8.97 -10.63
C SER A 22 -6.94 8.06 -9.90
N GLU A 23 -6.02 7.39 -10.61
CA GLU A 23 -5.01 6.54 -9.97
C GLU A 23 -4.01 7.37 -9.16
N SER A 24 -3.67 8.57 -9.65
CA SER A 24 -2.83 9.51 -8.91
C SER A 24 -3.48 9.95 -7.59
N ASP A 25 -4.79 10.21 -7.60
CA ASP A 25 -5.52 10.59 -6.39
C ASP A 25 -5.59 9.42 -5.39
N VAL A 26 -5.87 8.19 -5.85
CA VAL A 26 -5.84 7.00 -4.99
C VAL A 26 -4.45 6.74 -4.43
N LEU A 27 -3.39 6.83 -5.25
CA LEU A 27 -2.01 6.68 -4.77
C LEU A 27 -1.67 7.74 -3.73
N ARG A 28 -2.13 8.98 -3.90
CA ARG A 28 -1.95 10.06 -2.90
C ARG A 28 -2.62 9.74 -1.57
N GLU A 29 -3.84 9.20 -1.60
CA GLU A 29 -4.53 8.73 -0.39
C GLU A 29 -3.76 7.58 0.29
N MET A 30 -3.28 6.60 -0.50
CA MET A 30 -2.49 5.48 0.04
C MET A 30 -1.16 5.94 0.62
N CYS A 31 -0.50 6.92 0.01
CA CYS A 31 0.72 7.54 0.56
C CYS A 31 0.44 8.25 1.89
N ALA A 32 -0.70 8.94 2.03
CA ALA A 32 -1.09 9.57 3.29
C ALA A 32 -1.41 8.55 4.40
N ALA A 33 -2.07 7.44 4.03
CA ALA A 33 -2.31 6.32 4.94
C ALA A 33 -1.00 5.66 5.39
N ALA A 34 -0.08 5.39 4.45
CA ALA A 34 1.25 4.85 4.72
C ALA A 34 2.07 5.76 5.64
N CYS A 35 2.05 7.08 5.41
CA CYS A 35 2.68 8.04 6.31
C CYS A 35 2.15 7.92 7.74
N SER A 36 0.82 7.88 7.90
CA SER A 36 0.18 7.78 9.21
C SER A 36 0.52 6.46 9.91
N GLU A 37 0.54 5.35 9.17
CA GLU A 37 0.93 4.04 9.70
C GLU A 37 2.39 4.03 10.19
N LEU A 38 3.32 4.56 9.39
CA LEU A 38 4.73 4.60 9.78
C LEU A 38 4.98 5.57 10.95
N LEU A 39 4.33 6.74 10.97
CA LEU A 39 4.39 7.67 12.10
C LEU A 39 3.97 6.99 13.41
N SER A 40 2.89 6.21 13.37
CA SER A 40 2.38 5.50 14.56
C SER A 40 3.32 4.41 15.08
N ARG A 41 4.28 3.97 14.27
CA ARG A 41 5.23 2.89 14.57
C ARG A 41 6.64 3.38 14.86
N LEU A 42 6.88 4.70 14.82
CA LEU A 42 8.15 5.24 15.24
C LEU A 42 8.42 4.88 16.70
N LYS A 43 9.68 4.52 16.98
CA LYS A 43 10.12 4.30 18.36
C LYS A 43 10.13 5.63 19.10
N ASP A 44 9.87 5.58 20.39
CA ASP A 44 9.95 6.75 21.26
C ASP A 44 11.29 7.49 21.10
N GLY A 45 11.21 8.81 20.92
CA GLY A 45 12.38 9.68 20.74
C GLY A 45 12.97 9.71 19.32
N VAL A 46 12.44 8.93 18.37
CA VAL A 46 12.80 9.07 16.95
C VAL A 46 11.93 10.15 16.32
N LEU A 47 12.56 11.20 15.79
CA LEU A 47 11.91 12.24 15.03
C LEU A 47 12.01 11.92 13.54
N VAL A 48 10.94 12.19 12.79
CA VAL A 48 10.93 11.98 11.34
C VAL A 48 12.10 12.71 10.67
N ASP A 49 12.38 13.95 11.10
CA ASP A 49 13.44 14.78 10.53
C ASP A 49 14.84 14.13 10.66
N THR A 50 15.07 13.27 11.65
CA THR A 50 16.38 12.60 11.82
C THR A 50 16.54 11.36 10.95
N ILE A 51 15.44 10.84 10.39
CA ILE A 51 15.39 9.67 9.50
C ILE A 51 14.64 10.01 8.21
N HIS A 52 14.65 11.28 7.81
CA HIS A 52 13.73 11.85 6.82
C HIS A 52 13.73 11.04 5.51
N ASP A 53 14.93 10.80 4.98
CA ASP A 53 15.09 10.11 3.70
C ASP A 53 14.66 8.64 3.77
N GLU A 54 14.97 7.95 4.87
CA GLU A 54 14.50 6.58 5.15
C GLU A 54 12.98 6.54 5.27
N PHE A 55 12.41 7.50 5.98
CA PHE A 55 10.98 7.61 6.20
C PHE A 55 10.25 7.83 4.88
N VAL A 56 10.68 8.81 4.08
CA VAL A 56 10.07 9.11 2.78
C VAL A 56 10.15 7.92 1.83
N ARG A 57 11.31 7.23 1.79
CA ARG A 57 11.46 5.99 1.00
C ARG A 57 10.53 4.88 1.47
N ALA A 58 10.49 4.61 2.77
CA ALA A 58 9.67 3.55 3.33
C ALA A 58 8.17 3.81 3.14
N ALA A 59 7.72 5.05 3.41
CA ALA A 59 6.34 5.47 3.23
C ALA A 59 5.93 5.40 1.76
N GLY A 60 6.79 5.82 0.83
CA GLY A 60 6.49 5.78 -0.60
C GLY A 60 6.32 4.35 -1.11
N VAL A 61 7.22 3.45 -0.72
CA VAL A 61 7.12 2.02 -1.08
C VAL A 61 5.89 1.36 -0.47
N LEU A 62 5.56 1.68 0.80
CA LEU A 62 4.34 1.17 1.43
C LEU A 62 3.08 1.71 0.75
N GLY A 63 3.05 3.00 0.39
CA GLY A 63 1.95 3.61 -0.35
C GLY A 63 1.71 2.94 -1.71
N ILE A 64 2.78 2.63 -2.45
CA ILE A 64 2.71 1.84 -3.68
C ILE A 64 2.14 0.43 -3.40
N ALA A 65 2.62 -0.25 -2.36
CA ALA A 65 2.16 -1.59 -2.04
C ALA A 65 0.66 -1.61 -1.66
N MET A 66 0.17 -0.59 -0.96
CA MET A 66 -1.25 -0.41 -0.66
C MET A 66 -2.06 -0.12 -1.93
N PHE A 67 -1.55 0.74 -2.81
CA PHE A 67 -2.17 1.06 -4.10
C PHE A 67 -2.31 -0.17 -5.00
N ILE A 68 -1.23 -0.93 -5.21
CA ILE A 68 -1.27 -2.19 -5.97
C ILE A 68 -2.13 -3.24 -5.25
N GLY A 69 -2.06 -3.28 -3.92
CA GLY A 69 -2.87 -4.20 -3.11
C GLY A 69 -4.38 -4.02 -3.27
N LEU A 70 -4.84 -2.79 -3.58
CA LEU A 70 -6.23 -2.50 -3.94
C LEU A 70 -6.59 -3.03 -5.34
N ASP A 71 -5.66 -2.97 -6.30
CA ASP A 71 -5.83 -3.55 -7.64
C ASP A 71 -5.89 -5.09 -7.59
N CYS A 72 -5.16 -5.69 -6.64
CA CYS A 72 -5.21 -7.12 -6.33
C CYS A 72 -6.53 -7.59 -5.68
N SER A 73 -7.50 -6.71 -5.38
CA SER A 73 -8.80 -7.12 -4.82
C SER A 73 -9.59 -8.04 -5.75
N SER A 74 -9.25 -8.04 -7.04
CA SER A 74 -9.81 -8.91 -8.09
C SER A 74 -9.03 -10.20 -8.32
N LEU A 75 -7.89 -10.42 -7.64
CA LEU A 75 -7.03 -11.58 -7.87
C LEU A 75 -7.47 -12.76 -6.99
N ASP A 76 -8.00 -13.81 -7.62
CA ASP A 76 -8.43 -15.06 -6.96
C ASP A 76 -7.27 -15.90 -6.41
N SER A 77 -6.06 -15.74 -6.95
CA SER A 77 -4.87 -16.44 -6.47
C SER A 77 -3.59 -15.73 -6.88
N PHE A 78 -2.62 -15.69 -5.98
CA PHE A 78 -1.26 -15.24 -6.24
C PHE A 78 -0.27 -16.37 -5.90
N SER A 79 0.69 -16.61 -6.78
CA SER A 79 1.71 -17.65 -6.63
C SER A 79 3.10 -17.04 -6.70
N ALA A 80 3.84 -17.11 -5.60
CA ALA A 80 5.25 -16.73 -5.53
C ALA A 80 6.08 -17.93 -5.08
N GLY A 81 6.75 -18.57 -6.04
CA GLY A 81 7.53 -19.79 -5.78
C GLY A 81 6.67 -20.91 -5.18
N ASN A 82 7.15 -21.52 -4.09
CA ASN A 82 6.45 -22.63 -3.40
C ASN A 82 5.37 -22.18 -2.40
N VAL A 83 5.01 -20.89 -2.35
CA VAL A 83 4.02 -20.38 -1.41
C VAL A 83 2.73 -20.08 -2.15
N THR A 84 1.67 -20.81 -1.79
CA THR A 84 0.31 -20.61 -2.29
C THR A 84 -0.58 -20.14 -1.15
N LEU A 85 -1.16 -18.95 -1.28
CA LEU A 85 -2.18 -18.44 -0.38
C LEU A 85 -3.56 -18.64 -1.04
N LYS A 86 -4.45 -19.38 -0.38
CA LYS A 86 -5.85 -19.55 -0.79
C LYS A 86 -6.74 -18.98 0.29
N LYS A 87 -7.54 -17.97 -0.04
CA LYS A 87 -8.61 -17.49 0.83
C LYS A 87 -9.73 -18.54 0.78
N ARG A 88 -10.15 -19.05 1.94
CA ARG A 88 -11.36 -19.87 2.03
C ARG A 88 -12.53 -18.94 1.71
N GLY A 89 -13.21 -19.19 0.58
CA GLY A 89 -14.41 -18.44 0.21
C GLY A 89 -15.45 -18.54 1.31
N ASP A 90 -16.22 -17.45 1.51
CA ASP A 90 -17.31 -17.41 2.48
C ASP A 90 -18.20 -18.65 2.32
N GLU A 91 -18.22 -19.47 3.37
CA GLU A 91 -19.04 -20.66 3.45
C GLU A 91 -20.49 -20.22 3.74
N ALA A 92 -21.12 -19.57 2.77
CA ALA A 92 -22.51 -19.17 2.84
C ALA A 92 -23.31 -19.78 1.67
N THR A 93 -23.89 -20.94 1.98
CA THR A 93 -25.15 -21.47 1.43
C THR A 93 -25.10 -22.19 0.08
N ARG A 94 -24.97 -23.52 0.14
CA ARG A 94 -25.96 -24.44 -0.46
C ARG A 94 -25.79 -25.88 0.06
N LYS A 95 -26.28 -26.11 1.28
CA LYS A 95 -26.94 -27.37 1.64
C LYS A 95 -28.43 -27.09 1.76
N ALA A 96 -29.20 -27.51 0.75
CA ALA A 96 -30.53 -28.14 0.90
C ALA A 96 -31.20 -28.33 -0.48
N ALA A 97 -31.64 -29.57 -0.71
CA ALA A 97 -32.67 -30.04 -1.63
C ALA A 97 -32.39 -29.99 -3.16
N LEU A 98 -31.96 -31.13 -3.70
CA LEU A 98 -32.78 -32.01 -4.55
C LEU A 98 -32.21 -33.43 -4.53
#